data_AF-C0BCB3-F1
#
_entry.id   AF-C0BCB3-F1
#
_cell.length_a   1.000
_cell.length_b   1.000
_cell.length_c   1.000
_cell.angle_alpha   90.00
_cell.angle_beta   90.00
_cell.angle_gamma   90.00
#
_symmetry.space_group_name_H-M   'P 1'
#
loop_
_entity.id
_entity.type
_entity.pdbx_description
1 polymer ?
#
loop_
_entity_poly.entity_id
_entity_poly.type
_entity_poly.pdbx_seq_one_letter_code
_entity_poly.pdbx_strand_id
1 'polypeptide(L)'
;MKKSYENFSLDCSLEVKKGHVTGLIGQNGAGKSTTFKAILGLISFDSGTINILGKSLQDFTAKDKQDLGVVLSDSGFSGYLTINDIIPIIDNLYQNF
;
A
#
# COMPACT_ATOMS: atom_id res chain seq x y z
N MET A 1 11.51 -9.07 0.32
CA MET A 1 11.09 -9.02 -1.09
C MET A 1 12.19 -8.41 -1.93
N LYS A 2 12.28 -8.77 -3.22
CA LYS A 2 13.21 -8.17 -4.18
C LYS A 2 12.48 -7.58 -5.38
N LYS A 3 12.93 -6.42 -5.85
CA LYS A 3 12.44 -5.76 -7.05
C LYS A 3 13.59 -5.12 -7.83
N SER A 4 13.61 -5.32 -9.13
CA SER A 4 14.62 -4.82 -10.05
C SER A 4 13.96 -4.12 -11.24
N TYR A 5 14.60 -3.04 -11.65
CA TYR A 5 14.37 -2.29 -12.87
C TYR A 5 15.75 -2.05 -13.51
N GLU A 6 15.79 -1.51 -14.72
CA GLU A 6 17.04 -1.31 -15.48
C GLU A 6 18.14 -0.60 -14.68
N ASN A 7 17.80 0.48 -13.96
CA ASN A 7 18.76 1.29 -13.19
C ASN A 7 18.48 1.33 -11.69
N PHE A 8 17.65 0.42 -11.17
CA PHE A 8 17.26 0.43 -9.76
C PHE A 8 16.99 -0.99 -9.26
N SER A 9 17.60 -1.35 -8.13
CA SER A 9 17.32 -2.60 -7.43
C SER A 9 16.98 -2.35 -5.97
N LEU A 10 16.08 -3.17 -5.44
CA LEU A 10 15.57 -3.12 -4.09
C LEU A 10 15.58 -4.53 -3.52
N ASP A 11 16.30 -4.72 -2.43
CA ASP A 11 16.22 -5.90 -1.57
C ASP A 11 15.79 -5.42 -0.18
N CYS A 12 14.57 -5.78 0.22
CA CYS A 12 13.92 -5.19 1.37
C CYS A 12 13.34 -6.28 2.28
N SER A 13 13.77 -6.28 3.54
CA SER A 13 13.25 -7.14 4.60
C SER A 13 12.82 -6.25 5.76
N LEU A 14 11.54 -6.28 6.09
CA LEU A 14 10.95 -5.48 7.15
C LEU A 14 9.87 -6.28 7.88
N GLU A 15 9.70 -5.98 9.16
CA GLU A 15 8.61 -6.50 9.98
C GLU A 15 7.98 -5.32 10.72
N VAL A 16 6.66 -5.18 10.61
CA VAL A 16 5.90 -4.15 11.32
C VAL A 16 5.09 -4.81 12.42
N LYS A 17 5.34 -4.40 13.68
CA LYS A 17 4.63 -4.95 14.83
C LYS A 17 3.23 -4.35 14.94
N LYS A 18 2.26 -5.19 15.32
CA LYS A 18 0.88 -4.75 15.62
C LYS A 18 0.91 -3.63 16.68
N GLY A 19 0.10 -2.59 16.50
CA GLY A 19 -0.02 -1.48 17.44
C GLY A 19 1.14 -0.48 17.45
N HIS A 20 2.07 -0.57 16.48
CA HIS A 20 3.20 0.35 16.38
C HIS A 20 3.07 1.27 15.16
N VAL A 21 3.42 2.54 15.34
CA VAL A 21 3.67 3.46 14.23
C VAL A 21 5.10 3.25 13.76
N THR A 22 5.27 2.84 12.50
CA THR A 22 6.59 2.53 11.92
C THR A 22 6.89 3.48 10.76
N GLY A 23 8.06 4.10 10.77
CA GLY A 23 8.54 4.96 9.69
C GLY A 23 9.58 4.27 8.82
N LEU A 24 9.38 4.25 7.51
CA LEU A 24 10.39 3.83 6.53
C LEU A 24 11.13 5.07 6.00
N ILE A 25 12.33 5.32 6.51
CA ILE A 25 13.12 6.52 6.21
C ILE A 25 14.27 6.17 5.26
N GLY A 26 14.52 7.06 4.30
CA GLY A 26 15.60 6.93 3.33
C GLY A 26 15.58 8.08 2.34
N GLN A 27 16.69 8.28 1.63
CA GLN A 27 16.83 9.31 0.59
C GLN A 27 15.87 9.08 -0.60
N ASN A 28 15.67 10.11 -1.43
CA ASN A 28 14.87 9.98 -2.66
C ASN A 28 15.48 8.92 -3.57
N GLY A 29 14.63 8.08 -4.18
CA GLY A 29 15.09 6.93 -4.97
C GLY A 29 15.47 5.68 -4.16
N ALA A 30 15.48 5.71 -2.82
CA ALA A 30 15.82 4.54 -2.00
C ALA A 30 14.78 3.39 -2.02
N GLY A 31 13.70 3.49 -2.82
CA GLY A 31 12.70 2.44 -2.93
C GLY A 31 11.53 2.48 -1.95
N LYS A 32 11.33 3.58 -1.22
CA LYS A 32 10.22 3.73 -0.25
C LYS A 32 8.84 3.55 -0.90
N SER A 33 8.55 4.35 -1.93
CA SER A 33 7.27 4.26 -2.66
C SER A 33 7.12 2.92 -3.38
N THR A 34 8.20 2.36 -3.90
CA THR A 34 8.21 1.00 -4.48
C THR A 34 7.81 -0.05 -3.44
N THR A 35 8.36 0.05 -2.22
CA THR A 35 8.03 -0.85 -1.11
C THR A 35 6.55 -0.75 -0.75
N PHE A 36 6.01 0.46 -0.58
CA PHE A 36 4.58 0.64 -0.26
C PHE A 36 3.67 0.13 -1.38
N LYS A 37 3.96 0.46 -2.65
CA LYS A 37 3.18 -0.02 -3.79
C LYS A 37 3.22 -1.54 -3.91
N ALA A 38 4.36 -2.17 -3.63
CA ALA A 38 4.48 -3.63 -3.62
C ALA A 38 3.68 -4.28 -2.49
N ILE A 39 3.74 -3.73 -1.27
CA ILE A 39 2.92 -4.19 -0.13
C ILE A 39 1.43 -4.13 -0.49
N LEU A 40 0.99 -3.05 -1.12
CA LEU A 40 -0.42 -2.88 -1.51
C LEU A 40 -0.83 -3.72 -2.73
N GLY A 41 0.10 -4.47 -3.34
CA GLY A 41 -0.14 -5.24 -4.55
C GLY A 41 -0.41 -4.37 -5.80
N LEU A 42 -0.01 -3.10 -5.78
CA LEU A 42 -0.15 -2.17 -6.91
C LEU A 42 0.95 -2.36 -7.97
N ILE A 43 2.05 -3.00 -7.60
CA ILE A 43 3.11 -3.43 -8.51
C ILE A 43 3.55 -4.86 -8.16
N SER A 44 4.06 -5.59 -9.15
CA SER A 44 4.68 -6.90 -8.94
C SER A 44 6.09 -6.77 -8.35
N PHE A 45 6.48 -7.72 -7.51
CA PHE A 45 7.85 -7.94 -7.06
C PHE A 45 8.43 -9.20 -7.72
N ASP A 46 9.75 -9.28 -7.83
CA ASP A 46 10.40 -10.32 -8.63
C ASP A 46 10.68 -11.58 -7.79
N SER A 47 10.90 -11.42 -6.47
CA SER A 47 11.03 -12.57 -5.55
C SER A 47 10.82 -12.21 -4.08
N GLY A 48 10.74 -13.23 -3.23
CA GLY A 48 10.47 -13.11 -1.79
C GLY A 48 8.98 -13.21 -1.48
N THR A 49 8.60 -12.78 -0.28
CA THR A 49 7.22 -12.86 0.21
C THR A 49 6.80 -11.56 0.88
N ILE A 50 5.49 -11.33 0.91
CA ILE A 50 4.83 -10.24 1.62
C ILE A 50 3.65 -10.84 2.35
N ASN A 51 3.56 -10.62 3.67
CA ASN A 51 2.44 -11.02 4.49
C ASN A 51 1.83 -9.78 5.14
N ILE A 52 0.49 -9.66 5.10
CA ILE A 52 -0.27 -8.54 5.61
C ILE A 52 -1.39 -9.08 6.49
N LEU A 53 -1.51 -8.56 7.72
CA LEU A 53 -2.51 -9.01 8.69
C LEU A 53 -2.54 -10.55 8.87
N GLY A 54 -1.36 -11.20 8.79
CA GLY A 54 -1.21 -12.65 8.93
C GLY A 54 -1.56 -13.47 7.69
N LYS A 55 -1.87 -12.85 6.55
CA LYS A 55 -2.15 -13.52 5.27
C LYS A 55 -1.08 -13.23 4.23
N SER A 56 -0.78 -14.19 3.36
CA SER A 56 0.07 -13.93 2.18
C SER A 56 -0.61 -12.95 1.23
N LEU A 57 0.18 -12.07 0.60
CA LEU A 57 -0.34 -11.15 -0.42
C LEU A 57 -0.97 -11.90 -1.61
N GLN A 58 -0.52 -13.13 -1.92
CA GLN A 58 -1.12 -13.94 -2.99
C GLN A 58 -2.56 -14.38 -2.68
N ASP A 59 -2.87 -14.57 -1.39
CA ASP A 59 -4.19 -15.01 -0.92
C ASP A 59 -5.08 -13.83 -0.48
N PHE A 60 -4.60 -12.59 -0.67
CA PHE A 60 -5.24 -11.39 -0.17
C PHE A 60 -6.41 -10.98 -1.07
N THR A 61 -7.63 -11.05 -0.54
CA THR A 61 -8.86 -10.82 -1.31
C THR A 61 -9.26 -9.34 -1.35
N ALA A 62 -10.20 -8.99 -2.22
CA ALA A 62 -10.79 -7.65 -2.23
C ALA A 62 -11.48 -7.31 -0.89
N LYS A 63 -11.99 -8.30 -0.16
CA LYS A 63 -12.57 -8.12 1.17
C LYS A 63 -11.50 -7.76 2.19
N ASP A 64 -10.37 -8.45 2.18
CA ASP A 64 -9.25 -8.17 3.09
C ASP A 64 -8.65 -6.76 2.87
N LYS A 65 -8.70 -6.26 1.63
CA LYS A 65 -8.25 -4.89 1.31
C LYS A 65 -9.11 -3.80 1.98
N GLN A 66 -10.36 -4.10 2.33
CA GLN A 66 -11.22 -3.13 3.02
C GLN A 66 -10.76 -2.87 4.46
N ASP A 67 -9.96 -3.78 5.04
CA ASP A 67 -9.37 -3.60 6.37
C ASP A 67 -8.08 -2.75 6.34
N LEU A 68 -7.68 -2.24 5.18
CA LEU A 68 -6.48 -1.42 5.00
C LEU A 68 -6.84 0.04 4.68
N GLY A 69 -6.44 0.96 5.56
CA GLY A 69 -6.42 2.40 5.26
C GLY A 69 -5.15 2.79 4.52
N VAL A 70 -5.27 3.48 3.38
CA VAL A 70 -4.14 3.83 2.52
C VAL A 70 -4.23 5.26 2.04
N VAL A 71 -3.14 6.01 2.18
CA VAL A 71 -2.94 7.32 1.55
C VAL A 71 -1.57 7.32 0.89
N LEU A 72 -1.53 7.46 -0.42
CA LEU A 72 -0.30 7.59 -1.20
C LEU A 72 -0.09 9.04 -1.65
N SER A 73 1.15 9.41 -1.93
CA SER A 73 1.51 10.76 -2.39
C SER A 73 0.83 11.15 -3.71
N ASP A 74 0.51 10.16 -4.54
CA ASP A 74 -0.18 10.30 -5.83
C ASP A 74 -1.70 9.99 -5.74
N SER A 75 -2.24 9.74 -4.55
CA SER A 75 -3.68 9.51 -4.35
C SER A 75 -4.39 10.81 -3.95
N GLY A 76 -5.62 11.01 -4.44
CA GLY A 76 -6.43 12.17 -4.08
C GLY A 76 -7.77 12.18 -4.82
N PHE A 77 -8.65 13.07 -4.37
CA PHE A 77 -9.93 13.35 -5.03
C PHE A 77 -9.79 14.52 -6.01
N SER A 78 -10.72 14.58 -6.96
CA SER A 78 -10.87 15.74 -7.83
C SER A 78 -11.13 17.00 -7.00
N GLY A 79 -10.43 18.09 -7.31
CA GLY A 79 -10.61 19.39 -6.64
C GLY A 79 -11.97 20.05 -6.86
N TYR A 80 -12.81 19.48 -7.73
CA TYR A 80 -14.19 19.92 -7.94
C TYR A 80 -15.19 19.30 -6.94
N LEU A 81 -14.76 18.27 -6.18
CA LEU A 81 -15.63 17.58 -5.23
C LEU A 81 -15.48 18.17 -3.83
N THR A 82 -16.61 18.38 -3.16
CA THR A 82 -16.65 18.75 -1.75
C THR A 82 -16.69 17.49 -0.87
N ILE A 83 -16.49 17.66 0.44
CA ILE A 83 -16.65 16.56 1.40
C ILE A 83 -18.06 15.95 1.34
N ASN A 84 -19.09 16.78 1.10
CA ASN A 84 -20.47 16.30 0.96
C ASN A 84 -20.68 15.44 -0.30
N ASP A 85 -19.84 15.61 -1.32
CA ASP A 85 -19.85 14.76 -2.52
C ASP A 85 -19.03 13.47 -2.31
N ILE A 86 -17.91 13.57 -1.58
CA ILE A 86 -16.97 12.46 -1.37
C ILE A 86 -17.53 11.41 -0.40
N ILE A 87 -18.13 11.83 0.72
CA ILE A 87 -18.64 10.89 1.74
C ILE A 87 -19.58 9.84 1.14
N PRO A 88 -20.64 10.22 0.38
CA PRO A 88 -21.53 9.24 -0.24
C PRO A 88 -20.83 8.31 -1.23
N ILE A 89 -19.81 8.79 -1.94
CA ILE A 89 -19.03 7.96 -2.87
C ILE A 89 -18.29 6.87 -2.09
N ILE A 90 -17.62 7.23 -1.00
CA ILE A 90 -16.85 6.28 -0.21
C ILE A 90 -17.77 5.32 0.55
N ASP A 91 -18.88 5.80 1.12
CA ASP A 91 -19.93 4.98 1.74
C ASP A 91 -20.44 3.86 0.80
N ASN A 92 -20.53 4.14 -0.51
CA ASN A 92 -20.97 3.16 -1.50
C ASN A 92 -19.85 2.22 -1.97
N LEU A 93 -18.58 2.59 -1.78
CA LEU A 93 -17.44 1.79 -2.22
C LEU A 93 -16.95 0.79 -1.16
N TYR A 94 -17.16 1.08 0.12
CA TYR A 94 -16.73 0.23 1.23
C TYR A 94 -17.94 -0.33 1.99
N GLN A 95 -17.83 -1.57 2.47
CA GLN A 95 -18.90 -2.14 3.29
C GLN A 95 -18.92 -1.54 4.71
N ASN A 96 -17.78 -1.02 5.18
CA ASN A 96 -17.58 -0.52 6.54
C ASN A 96 -16.85 0.84 6.51
N PHE A 97 -17.44 1.86 5.87
CA PHE A 97 -16.91 3.24 5.95
C PHE A 97 -17.32 3.94 7.25
#